data_AF-A0A554M0N8-F1
#
_entry.id   AF-A0A554M0N8-F1
#
_cell.length_a   1.000
_cell.length_b   1.000
_cell.length_c   1.000
_cell.angle_alpha   90.00
_cell.angle_beta   90.00
_cell.angle_gamma   90.00
#
_symmetry.space_group_name_H-M   'P 1'
#
loop_
_entity.id
_entity.type
_entity.pdbx_description
1 polymer ?
#
loop_
_entity_poly.entity_id
_entity_poly.type
_entity_poly.pdbx_seq_one_letter_code
_entity_poly.pdbx_strand_id
1 'polypeptide(L)'
;MTEKSKRRHWADLFLIFAIVYLGTQMGIRILFPEKFASAEQQAIHFSLSPQDATVKSGHHPVLTLLNNTDHELSITDRCPAPPVDVYYAENGTPEATGDPEIVLGVDAPCAAISPIPAGKQGLLDLASWKYAAFGRNGYYTVALTLPPQPAAATGAVLKTTFTVYEAGWMTQTFRAFVSKPLLNLLVFIASIVPGYNLGVAIIILTIIVKLLLFIPTQHGLEGQKKLQAIQPKIEEVRKRFTGNQQKINEETMKLWKEHKVNPFQSLLPVFIQFPILIGLFYAVRDGSHLALSTHLLYGSYKDLPWTFGTMFLGMDLLKPSVYILPPLLVAMQFFQMKLSFAMAKKKADARAEKQKAEKVPEGPKGEKMPLNQQELQQKMMLYILPFMIGFFAIKFPAAVSLYWGVSTVFAIGQQIVVNRKG
;
A
#
# COMPACT_ATOMS: atom_id res chain seq x y z
N MET A 1 14.29 -41.93 -15.93
CA MET A 1 14.64 -40.89 -16.92
C MET A 1 16.07 -40.47 -16.69
N THR A 2 16.94 -40.66 -17.69
CA THR A 2 18.39 -40.42 -17.58
C THR A 2 18.72 -38.94 -17.53
N GLU A 3 19.75 -38.56 -16.77
CA GLU A 3 20.19 -37.18 -16.51
C GLU A 3 20.45 -36.36 -17.80
N LYS A 4 20.82 -37.04 -18.88
CA LYS A 4 21.00 -36.50 -20.24
C LYS A 4 19.71 -35.94 -20.86
N SER A 5 18.55 -36.54 -20.58
CA SER A 5 17.24 -36.09 -21.07
C SER A 5 16.78 -34.81 -20.37
N LYS A 6 17.07 -34.67 -19.07
CA LYS A 6 16.73 -33.49 -18.29
C LYS A 6 17.51 -32.25 -18.76
N ARG A 7 18.81 -32.38 -19.00
CA ARG A 7 19.68 -31.27 -19.46
C ARG A 7 19.29 -30.71 -20.82
N ARG A 8 18.84 -31.57 -21.75
CA ARG A 8 18.37 -31.17 -23.08
C ARG A 8 17.06 -30.38 -23.00
N HIS A 9 16.14 -30.80 -22.12
CA HIS A 9 14.87 -30.11 -21.90
C HIS A 9 15.04 -28.70 -21.30
N TRP A 10 16.03 -28.50 -20.42
CA TRP A 10 16.37 -27.17 -19.89
C TRP A 10 16.99 -26.25 -20.95
N ALA A 11 17.81 -26.79 -21.85
CA ALA A 11 18.38 -26.01 -22.96
C ALA A 11 17.31 -25.56 -23.95
N ASP A 12 16.36 -26.44 -24.29
CA ASP A 12 15.23 -26.12 -25.17
C ASP A 12 14.31 -25.06 -24.54
N LEU A 13 14.04 -25.16 -23.24
CA LEU A 13 13.29 -24.14 -22.48
C LEU A 13 14.00 -22.78 -22.47
N PHE A 14 15.32 -22.77 -22.31
CA PHE A 14 16.10 -21.54 -22.31
C PHE A 14 16.13 -20.89 -23.70
N LEU A 15 16.24 -21.70 -24.75
CA LEU A 15 16.21 -21.22 -26.14
C LEU A 15 14.84 -20.61 -26.49
N ILE A 16 13.74 -21.29 -26.13
CA ILE A 16 12.38 -20.78 -26.33
C ILE A 16 12.18 -19.48 -25.55
N PHE A 17 12.62 -19.43 -24.29
CA PHE A 17 12.53 -18.22 -23.48
C PHE A 17 13.33 -17.07 -24.09
N ALA A 18 14.56 -17.32 -24.57
CA ALA A 18 15.39 -16.31 -25.20
C ALA A 18 14.76 -15.77 -26.50
N ILE A 19 14.20 -16.64 -27.34
CA ILE A 19 13.54 -16.25 -28.60
C ILE A 19 12.27 -15.44 -28.30
N VAL A 20 11.44 -15.88 -27.36
CA VAL A 20 10.22 -15.14 -26.97
C VAL A 20 10.59 -13.80 -26.34
N TYR A 21 11.58 -13.77 -25.45
CA TYR A 21 12.04 -12.54 -24.80
C TYR A 21 12.59 -11.54 -25.82
N LEU A 22 13.49 -11.97 -26.70
CA LEU A 22 14.06 -11.11 -27.75
C LEU A 22 12.99 -10.66 -28.75
N GLY A 23 12.11 -11.56 -29.19
CA GLY A 23 11.00 -11.22 -30.08
C GLY A 23 10.03 -10.22 -29.46
N THR A 24 9.74 -10.35 -28.16
CA THR A 24 8.87 -9.42 -27.44
C THR A 24 9.54 -8.06 -27.27
N GLN A 25 10.84 -8.02 -26.94
CA GLN A 25 11.62 -6.78 -26.86
C GLN A 25 11.67 -6.05 -28.21
N MET A 26 11.86 -6.81 -29.31
CA MET A 26 11.88 -6.24 -30.66
C MET A 26 10.49 -5.76 -31.10
N GLY A 27 9.44 -6.55 -30.85
CA GLY A 27 8.06 -6.19 -31.18
C GLY A 27 7.57 -4.95 -30.42
N ILE A 28 7.92 -4.82 -29.14
CA ILE A 28 7.62 -3.63 -28.33
C ILE A 28 8.33 -2.39 -28.90
N ARG A 29 9.58 -2.50 -29.36
CA ARG A 29 10.30 -1.38 -29.99
C ARG A 29 9.68 -0.96 -31.33
N ILE A 30 9.19 -1.91 -32.13
CA ILE A 30 8.57 -1.62 -33.44
C ILE A 30 7.16 -1.04 -33.28
N LEU A 31 6.36 -1.54 -32.33
CA LEU A 31 4.98 -1.10 -32.12
C LEU A 31 4.88 0.24 -31.37
N PHE A 32 5.90 0.59 -30.57
CA PHE A 32 5.92 1.82 -29.77
C PHE A 32 7.20 2.65 -30.00
N PRO A 33 7.47 3.09 -31.24
CA PRO A 33 8.73 3.78 -31.58
C PRO A 33 8.94 5.03 -30.73
N GLU A 34 7.88 5.79 -30.40
CA GLU A 34 7.92 6.98 -29.54
C GLU A 34 8.45 6.72 -28.11
N LYS A 35 8.21 5.53 -27.54
CA LYS A 35 8.67 5.18 -26.18
C LYS A 35 10.14 4.76 -26.14
N PHE A 36 10.71 4.42 -27.30
CA PHE A 36 12.09 3.96 -27.45
C PHE A 36 12.89 4.81 -28.43
N ALA A 37 12.32 5.94 -28.87
CA ALA A 37 13.02 6.98 -29.59
C ALA A 37 14.11 7.49 -28.65
N SER A 38 15.34 7.06 -28.90
CA SER A 38 16.52 7.63 -28.29
C SER A 38 16.52 9.11 -28.60
N ALA A 39 16.21 9.93 -27.59
CA ALA A 39 16.47 11.36 -27.65
C ALA A 39 17.90 11.54 -28.14
N GLU A 40 18.05 12.37 -29.17
CA GLU A 40 19.28 12.69 -29.87
C GLU A 40 20.42 12.91 -28.85
N GLN A 41 21.30 11.91 -28.72
CA GLN A 41 22.45 11.96 -27.82
C GLN A 41 23.49 12.91 -28.42
N GLN A 42 23.34 14.19 -28.13
CA GLN A 42 24.50 15.06 -28.00
C GLN A 42 25.37 14.52 -26.85
N ALA A 43 26.67 14.80 -26.85
CA ALA A 43 27.60 14.31 -25.82
C ALA A 43 27.25 14.93 -24.44
N ILE A 44 26.27 14.37 -23.73
CA ILE A 44 25.75 15.00 -22.51
C ILE A 44 26.50 14.46 -21.29
N HIS A 45 27.49 15.24 -20.85
CA HIS A 45 28.20 15.07 -19.58
C HIS A 45 27.24 15.02 -18.37
N PHE A 46 26.07 15.66 -18.48
CA PHE A 46 25.03 15.67 -17.45
C PHE A 46 23.64 15.49 -18.07
N SER A 47 22.76 14.67 -17.52
CA SER A 47 21.38 14.58 -18.01
C SER A 47 20.35 14.73 -16.90
N LEU A 48 19.26 15.43 -17.19
CA LEU A 48 18.12 15.61 -16.29
C LEU A 48 16.90 14.96 -16.93
N SER A 49 16.29 14.00 -16.23
CA SER A 49 15.07 13.33 -16.66
C SER A 49 14.07 13.26 -15.52
N PRO A 50 12.75 13.25 -15.80
CA PRO A 50 11.78 13.02 -14.75
C PRO A 50 11.77 11.51 -14.46
N GLN A 51 11.62 11.14 -13.18
CA GLN A 51 11.46 9.74 -12.82
C GLN A 51 10.17 9.15 -13.43
N ASP A 52 9.12 9.97 -13.44
CA ASP A 52 7.83 9.66 -14.04
C ASP A 52 7.43 10.77 -15.04
N ALA A 53 7.14 10.39 -16.28
CA ALA A 53 6.68 11.34 -17.30
C ALA A 53 5.31 11.97 -16.97
N THR A 54 4.51 11.30 -16.13
CA THR A 54 3.23 11.80 -15.65
C THR A 54 3.15 11.72 -14.13
N VAL A 55 2.83 12.85 -13.51
CA VAL A 55 2.71 13.01 -12.06
C VAL A 55 1.26 13.26 -11.72
N LYS A 56 0.72 12.51 -10.76
CA LYS A 56 -0.67 12.67 -10.35
C LYS A 56 -0.84 13.91 -9.48
N SER A 57 -1.91 14.67 -9.67
CA SER A 57 -2.21 15.87 -8.88
C SER A 57 -2.23 15.57 -7.36
N GLY A 58 -1.48 16.38 -6.62
CA GLY A 58 -1.19 16.19 -5.19
C GLY A 58 -0.03 15.21 -4.87
N HIS A 59 0.67 14.67 -5.88
CA HIS A 59 1.97 14.01 -5.76
C HIS A 59 3.09 14.94 -6.25
N HIS A 60 4.32 14.70 -5.81
CA HIS A 60 5.47 15.53 -6.14
C HIS A 60 6.26 14.94 -7.30
N PRO A 61 6.80 15.78 -8.21
CA PRO A 61 7.74 15.34 -9.21
C PRO A 61 9.09 15.02 -8.57
N VAL A 62 9.72 13.95 -9.05
CA VAL A 62 11.11 13.58 -8.72
C VAL A 62 11.92 13.60 -10.00
N LEU A 63 13.04 14.31 -10.00
CA LEU A 63 13.95 14.35 -11.14
C LEU A 63 15.17 13.48 -10.86
N THR A 64 15.66 12.81 -11.90
CA THR A 64 16.92 12.07 -11.88
C THR A 64 17.96 12.91 -12.60
N LEU A 65 19.04 13.24 -11.89
CA LEU A 65 20.19 13.93 -12.44
C LEU A 65 21.35 12.96 -12.54
N LEU A 66 21.78 12.68 -13.76
CA LEU A 66 22.89 11.79 -14.06
C LEU A 66 24.16 12.62 -14.26
N ASN A 67 25.22 12.24 -13.55
CA ASN A 67 26.56 12.79 -13.71
C ASN A 67 27.44 11.76 -14.46
N ASN A 68 27.65 11.95 -15.76
CA ASN A 68 28.52 11.10 -16.59
C ASN A 68 29.94 11.67 -16.71
N THR A 69 30.36 12.48 -15.73
CA THR A 69 31.71 13.07 -15.69
C THR A 69 32.57 12.40 -14.65
N ASP A 70 33.88 12.68 -14.72
CA ASP A 70 34.88 12.20 -13.76
C ASP A 70 34.98 13.07 -12.49
N HIS A 71 34.11 14.08 -12.36
CA HIS A 71 34.11 15.03 -11.25
C HIS A 71 32.78 14.98 -10.49
N GLU A 72 32.81 15.40 -9.23
CA GLU A 72 31.62 15.51 -8.40
C GLU A 72 30.77 16.72 -8.80
N LEU A 73 29.46 16.52 -8.93
CA LEU A 73 28.52 17.58 -9.25
C LEU A 73 27.87 18.09 -7.96
N SER A 74 28.20 19.33 -7.58
CA SER A 74 27.48 20.08 -6.56
C SER A 74 26.44 20.98 -7.23
N ILE A 75 25.22 21.01 -6.69
CA ILE A 75 24.12 21.85 -7.17
C ILE A 75 24.01 23.07 -6.26
N THR A 76 23.79 24.25 -6.84
CA THR A 76 23.57 25.48 -6.07
C THR A 76 22.36 25.34 -5.17
N ASP A 77 22.53 25.56 -3.88
CA ASP A 77 21.42 25.63 -2.93
C ASP A 77 20.61 26.92 -3.17
N ARG A 78 19.32 26.76 -3.46
CA ARG A 78 18.38 27.85 -3.72
C ARG A 78 17.33 28.01 -2.62
N CYS A 79 17.41 27.27 -1.51
CA CYS A 79 16.42 27.33 -0.43
C CYS A 79 16.18 28.78 0.03
N PRO A 80 14.93 29.28 0.10
CA PRO A 80 13.65 28.56 0.01
C PRO A 80 13.05 28.43 -1.41
N ALA A 81 13.70 28.92 -2.46
CA ALA A 81 13.22 28.69 -3.83
C ALA A 81 13.54 27.26 -4.29
N PRO A 82 12.77 26.70 -5.25
CA PRO A 82 13.10 25.40 -5.82
C PRO A 82 14.49 25.44 -6.47
N PRO A 83 15.22 24.30 -6.45
CA PRO A 83 16.53 24.19 -7.09
C PRO A 83 16.46 24.31 -8.62
N VAL A 84 15.26 24.23 -9.19
CA VAL A 84 14.95 24.33 -10.61
C VAL A 84 14.02 25.52 -10.87
N ASP A 85 14.15 26.11 -12.06
CA ASP A 85 13.18 27.05 -12.59
C ASP A 85 11.99 26.28 -13.17
N VAL A 86 10.78 26.76 -12.91
CA VAL A 86 9.52 26.06 -13.25
C VAL A 86 8.74 26.85 -14.29
N TYR A 87 8.32 26.16 -15.34
CA TYR A 87 7.49 26.69 -16.42
C TYR A 87 6.22 25.85 -16.55
N TYR A 88 5.06 26.49 -16.67
CA TYR A 88 3.76 25.83 -16.75
C TYR A 88 3.02 26.19 -18.04
N ALA A 89 2.39 25.18 -18.66
CA ALA A 89 1.39 25.36 -19.70
C ALA A 89 0.18 24.46 -19.44
N GLU A 90 -1.02 25.02 -19.58
CA GLU A 90 -2.28 24.25 -19.46
C GLU A 90 -2.44 23.24 -20.60
N ASN A 91 -1.99 23.60 -21.82
CA ASN A 91 -2.02 22.76 -23.01
C ASN A 91 -0.67 22.79 -23.74
N GLY A 92 -0.21 21.62 -24.21
CA GLY A 92 1.09 21.49 -24.89
C GLY A 92 2.28 21.65 -23.93
N THR A 93 3.51 21.46 -24.43
CA THR A 93 4.71 21.60 -23.59
C THR A 93 5.13 23.08 -23.50
N PRO A 94 5.34 23.65 -22.29
CA PRO A 94 5.80 25.02 -22.19
C PRO A 94 7.23 25.13 -22.70
N GLU A 95 7.50 26.12 -23.55
CA GLU A 95 8.86 26.50 -23.91
C GLU A 95 9.52 27.18 -22.71
N ALA A 96 10.66 26.67 -22.27
CA ALA A 96 11.49 27.30 -21.23
C ALA A 96 12.30 28.47 -21.83
N THR A 97 11.60 29.43 -22.42
CA THR A 97 12.12 30.62 -23.12
C THR A 97 11.55 31.93 -22.54
N GLY A 98 10.53 31.87 -21.69
CA GLY A 98 9.98 33.02 -20.94
C GLY A 98 10.52 33.18 -19.52
N ASP A 99 9.88 34.05 -18.73
CA ASP A 99 10.17 34.17 -17.30
C ASP A 99 9.63 32.96 -16.52
N PRO A 100 10.40 32.40 -15.57
CA PRO A 100 9.94 31.30 -14.76
C PRO A 100 8.78 31.72 -13.86
N GLU A 101 7.91 30.77 -13.52
CA GLU A 101 6.85 31.00 -12.54
C GLU A 101 7.47 31.41 -11.20
N ILE A 102 7.04 32.56 -10.66
CA ILE A 102 7.53 33.04 -9.37
C ILE A 102 6.92 32.17 -8.27
N VAL A 103 7.66 31.16 -7.84
CA VAL A 103 7.28 30.29 -6.73
C VAL A 103 7.66 30.98 -5.42
N LEU A 104 6.71 31.69 -4.81
CA LEU A 104 6.91 32.34 -3.52
C LEU A 104 6.82 31.33 -2.36
N GLY A 105 7.97 31.06 -1.75
CA GLY A 105 8.07 30.33 -0.49
C GLY A 105 8.04 28.80 -0.63
N VAL A 106 8.47 28.15 0.46
CA VAL A 106 8.29 26.70 0.66
C VAL A 106 7.14 26.45 1.60
N ASP A 107 6.34 25.45 1.27
CA ASP A 107 5.43 24.86 2.24
C ASP A 107 6.25 24.16 3.35
N ALA A 108 7.33 23.43 3.00
CA ALA A 108 8.12 22.61 3.94
C ALA A 108 9.62 22.98 3.98
N PRO A 109 10.36 22.73 5.09
CA PRO A 109 11.82 22.93 5.12
C PRO A 109 12.48 22.14 3.99
N CYS A 110 13.17 22.84 3.09
CA CYS A 110 13.84 22.21 1.98
C CYS A 110 15.22 21.70 2.43
N ALA A 111 15.59 20.50 1.99
CA ALA A 111 16.87 19.89 2.34
C ALA A 111 17.91 20.25 1.26
N ALA A 112 19.12 20.59 1.69
CA ALA A 112 20.24 20.78 0.77
C ALA A 112 20.51 19.50 -0.02
N ILE A 113 20.72 19.65 -1.33
CA ILE A 113 20.91 18.51 -2.22
C ILE A 113 22.32 17.98 -2.01
N SER A 114 22.43 16.68 -1.72
CA SER A 114 23.75 16.04 -1.59
C SER A 114 24.48 16.06 -2.93
N PRO A 115 25.80 16.31 -2.93
CA PRO A 115 26.60 16.24 -4.15
C PRO A 115 26.45 14.88 -4.85
N ILE A 116 26.46 14.89 -6.18
CA ILE A 116 26.33 13.69 -7.00
C ILE A 116 27.72 13.24 -7.45
N PRO A 117 28.21 12.07 -6.99
CA PRO A 117 29.53 11.59 -7.38
C PRO A 117 29.66 11.32 -8.87
N ALA A 118 30.91 11.30 -9.35
CA ALA A 118 31.25 10.91 -10.71
C ALA A 118 30.61 9.57 -11.11
N GLY A 119 30.02 9.51 -12.31
CA GLY A 119 29.37 8.32 -12.85
C GLY A 119 28.09 7.87 -12.12
N LYS A 120 27.55 8.65 -11.19
CA LYS A 120 26.34 8.29 -10.42
C LYS A 120 25.15 9.17 -10.77
N GLN A 121 23.97 8.71 -10.36
CA GLN A 121 22.73 9.47 -10.42
C GLN A 121 22.33 9.97 -9.03
N GLY A 122 21.83 11.19 -8.97
CA GLY A 122 21.17 11.78 -7.80
C GLY A 122 19.68 11.96 -8.04
N LEU A 123 18.91 11.94 -6.96
CA LEU A 123 17.48 12.22 -6.98
C LEU A 123 17.22 13.62 -6.45
N LEU A 124 16.50 14.40 -7.23
CA LEU A 124 16.01 15.72 -6.85
C LEU A 124 14.51 15.62 -6.54
N ASP A 125 14.19 15.53 -5.25
CA ASP A 125 12.81 15.45 -4.78
C ASP A 125 12.24 16.86 -4.61
N LEU A 126 11.20 17.19 -5.39
CA LEU A 126 10.54 18.49 -5.37
C LEU A 126 9.32 18.52 -4.44
N ALA A 127 9.22 17.59 -3.49
CA ALA A 127 8.16 17.52 -2.48
C ALA A 127 7.86 18.86 -1.81
N SER A 128 8.88 19.63 -1.42
CA SER A 128 8.71 20.89 -0.69
C SER A 128 7.94 21.98 -1.45
N TRP A 129 7.86 21.89 -2.79
CA TRP A 129 7.17 22.84 -3.67
C TRP A 129 5.96 22.23 -4.40
N LYS A 130 5.51 21.04 -3.97
CA LYS A 130 4.44 20.29 -4.64
C LYS A 130 3.17 21.11 -4.92
N TYR A 131 2.74 21.98 -4.01
CA TYR A 131 1.55 22.81 -4.22
C TYR A 131 1.88 24.20 -4.72
N ALA A 132 2.94 24.82 -4.19
CA ALA A 132 3.38 26.16 -4.60
C ALA A 132 3.81 26.21 -6.07
N ALA A 133 4.45 25.17 -6.60
CA ALA A 133 4.94 25.11 -7.98
C ALA A 133 4.13 24.16 -8.89
N PHE A 134 3.60 23.06 -8.35
CA PHE A 134 2.99 21.97 -9.15
C PHE A 134 1.52 21.70 -8.84
N GLY A 135 0.80 22.73 -8.34
CA GLY A 135 -0.59 22.60 -7.91
C GLY A 135 -1.65 22.55 -9.03
N ARG A 136 -1.28 22.87 -10.27
CA ARG A 136 -2.20 22.94 -11.42
C ARG A 136 -2.02 21.71 -12.33
N ASN A 137 -3.08 21.34 -13.04
CA ASN A 137 -3.01 20.27 -14.02
C ASN A 137 -2.53 20.85 -15.36
N GLY A 138 -1.57 20.20 -16.01
CA GLY A 138 -0.96 20.69 -17.24
C GLY A 138 0.44 20.14 -17.41
N TYR A 139 1.18 20.73 -18.36
CA TYR A 139 2.56 20.36 -18.65
C TYR A 139 3.51 21.30 -17.91
N TYR A 140 4.55 20.71 -17.34
CA TYR A 140 5.59 21.42 -16.61
C TYR A 140 6.93 21.16 -17.27
N THR A 141 7.63 22.23 -17.63
CA THR A 141 9.04 22.16 -18.01
C THR A 141 9.85 22.71 -16.83
N VAL A 142 10.84 21.96 -16.38
CA VAL A 142 11.76 22.37 -15.33
C VAL A 142 13.16 22.53 -15.89
N ALA A 143 13.84 23.60 -15.50
CA ALA A 143 15.18 23.92 -15.94
C ALA A 143 16.13 23.99 -14.74
N LEU A 144 17.24 23.26 -14.84
CA LEU A 144 18.32 23.27 -13.85
C LEU A 144 19.55 23.92 -14.47
N THR A 145 19.94 25.08 -13.95
CA THR A 145 21.20 25.73 -14.31
C THR A 145 22.32 25.14 -13.48
N LEU A 146 23.30 24.53 -14.14
CA LEU A 146 24.47 23.98 -13.47
C LEU A 146 25.48 25.10 -13.13
N PRO A 147 26.15 25.03 -11.97
CA PRO A 147 27.24 25.93 -11.68
C PRO A 147 28.41 25.70 -12.65
N PRO A 148 29.35 26.67 -12.78
CA PRO A 148 30.53 26.51 -13.61
C PRO A 148 31.32 25.25 -13.19
N GLN A 149 31.54 24.34 -14.12
CA GLN A 149 32.17 23.04 -13.87
C GLN A 149 33.18 22.73 -14.99
N PRO A 150 34.25 21.95 -14.74
CA PRO A 150 35.25 21.63 -15.77
C PRO A 150 34.66 20.93 -16.99
N ALA A 151 33.57 20.18 -16.79
CA ALA A 151 32.90 19.34 -17.79
C ALA A 151 31.58 19.92 -18.33
N ALA A 152 31.17 21.13 -17.92
CA ALA A 152 30.02 21.83 -18.46
C ALA A 152 30.37 23.28 -18.74
N ALA A 153 30.01 23.78 -19.93
CA ALA A 153 30.10 25.21 -20.23
C ALA A 153 29.40 26.01 -19.11
N THR A 154 30.02 27.10 -18.68
CA THR A 154 29.49 28.00 -17.66
C THR A 154 28.01 28.32 -17.92
N GLY A 155 27.12 27.88 -17.03
CA GLY A 155 25.68 28.12 -17.18
C GLY A 155 24.93 27.11 -18.07
N ALA A 156 25.42 25.88 -18.22
CA ALA A 156 24.66 24.82 -18.89
C ALA A 156 23.30 24.62 -18.22
N VAL A 157 22.22 24.75 -18.99
CA VAL A 157 20.84 24.59 -18.51
C VAL A 157 20.30 23.24 -18.98
N LEU A 158 20.07 22.34 -18.03
CA LEU A 158 19.40 21.06 -18.29
C LEU A 158 17.89 21.26 -18.20
N LYS A 159 17.14 20.78 -19.19
CA LYS A 159 15.69 20.94 -19.24
C LYS A 159 15.01 19.60 -19.30
N THR A 160 13.87 19.47 -18.63
CA THR A 160 13.04 18.27 -18.75
C THR A 160 11.57 18.59 -18.53
N THR A 161 10.68 17.75 -19.05
CA THR A 161 9.24 18.01 -19.07
C THR A 161 8.47 16.81 -18.53
N PHE A 162 7.42 17.08 -17.76
CA PHE A 162 6.47 16.08 -17.28
C PHE A 162 5.06 16.68 -17.21
N THR A 163 4.04 15.84 -17.12
CA THR A 163 2.64 16.28 -17.07
C THR A 163 2.04 16.03 -15.70
N VAL A 164 1.39 17.03 -15.11
CA VAL A 164 0.54 16.87 -13.91
C VAL A 164 -0.90 16.67 -14.35
N TYR A 165 -1.53 15.58 -13.93
CA TYR A 165 -2.90 15.24 -14.33
C TYR A 165 -3.83 15.02 -13.14
N GLU A 166 -5.12 15.18 -13.36
CA GLU A 166 -6.11 15.00 -12.30
C GLU A 166 -6.16 13.55 -11.80
N ALA A 167 -6.29 13.38 -10.48
CA ALA A 167 -6.50 12.06 -9.93
C ALA A 167 -7.83 11.48 -10.42
N GLY A 168 -7.81 10.25 -10.96
CA GLY A 168 -9.04 9.58 -11.40
C GLY A 168 -10.09 9.46 -10.29
N TRP A 169 -11.37 9.35 -10.68
CA TRP A 169 -12.54 9.40 -9.80
C TRP A 169 -12.44 8.51 -8.56
N MET A 170 -11.87 7.30 -8.68
CA MET A 170 -11.70 6.39 -7.54
C MET A 170 -10.82 7.00 -6.44
N THR A 171 -9.76 7.69 -6.83
CA THR A 171 -8.90 8.39 -5.86
C THR A 171 -9.61 9.60 -5.28
N GLN A 172 -10.36 10.35 -6.09
CA GLN A 172 -11.11 11.50 -5.62
C GLN A 172 -12.14 11.09 -4.57
N THR A 173 -12.91 10.04 -4.83
CA THR A 173 -13.85 9.44 -3.89
C THR A 173 -13.13 8.95 -2.64
N PHE A 174 -12.02 8.22 -2.78
CA PHE A 174 -11.24 7.76 -1.63
C PHE A 174 -10.72 8.92 -0.76
N ARG A 175 -10.20 9.98 -1.39
CA ARG A 175 -9.76 11.20 -0.69
C ARG A 175 -10.94 11.87 0.01
N ALA A 176 -12.07 12.02 -0.67
CA ALA A 176 -13.26 12.72 -0.14
C ALA A 176 -13.91 11.99 1.04
N PHE A 177 -14.05 10.67 0.96
CA PHE A 177 -14.82 9.89 1.94
C PHE A 177 -13.98 9.11 2.94
N VAL A 178 -12.68 8.88 2.68
CA VAL A 178 -11.80 8.11 3.57
C VAL A 178 -10.66 8.97 4.09
N SER A 179 -9.75 9.42 3.23
CA SER A 179 -8.53 10.13 3.70
C SER A 179 -8.85 11.46 4.38
N LYS A 180 -9.70 12.29 3.78
CA LYS A 180 -10.03 13.62 4.28
C LYS A 180 -10.74 13.58 5.63
N PRO A 181 -11.84 12.82 5.82
CA PRO A 181 -12.49 12.74 7.13
C PRO A 181 -11.57 12.14 8.20
N LEU A 182 -10.80 11.11 7.85
CA LEU A 182 -9.90 10.44 8.79
C LEU A 182 -8.76 11.36 9.25
N LEU A 183 -8.13 12.09 8.33
CA LEU A 183 -7.08 13.07 8.66
C LEU A 183 -7.65 14.17 9.55
N ASN A 184 -8.78 14.78 9.17
CA ASN A 184 -9.38 15.87 9.94
C ASN A 184 -9.82 15.42 11.34
N LEU A 185 -10.32 14.19 11.46
CA LEU A 185 -10.64 13.61 12.76
C LEU A 185 -9.39 13.34 13.60
N LEU A 186 -8.32 12.78 12.99
CA LEU A 186 -7.05 12.56 13.67
C LEU A 186 -6.49 13.85 14.26
N VAL A 187 -6.51 14.92 13.46
CA VAL A 187 -6.06 16.26 13.86
C VAL A 187 -6.87 16.80 15.00
N PHE A 188 -8.20 16.76 14.86
CA PHE A 188 -9.09 17.25 15.89
C PHE A 188 -8.84 16.53 17.22
N ILE A 189 -8.63 15.22 17.19
CA ILE A 189 -8.27 14.47 18.39
C ILE A 189 -6.88 14.87 18.89
N ALA A 190 -5.90 14.98 18.01
CA ALA A 190 -4.54 15.32 18.39
C ALA A 190 -4.41 16.74 18.97
N SER A 191 -5.28 17.68 18.59
CA SER A 191 -5.30 19.05 19.13
C SER A 191 -5.91 19.15 20.53
N ILE A 192 -6.80 18.23 20.92
CA ILE A 192 -7.41 18.19 22.26
C ILE A 192 -6.68 17.25 23.24
N VAL A 193 -5.80 16.39 22.74
CA VAL A 193 -5.05 15.43 23.56
C VAL A 193 -3.94 16.15 24.33
N PRO A 194 -3.77 15.88 25.65
CA PRO A 194 -2.68 16.44 26.44
C PRO A 194 -1.30 16.14 25.81
N GLY A 195 -0.50 17.19 25.63
CA GLY A 195 0.85 17.07 25.05
C GLY A 195 0.88 16.78 23.55
N TYR A 196 -0.23 16.98 22.83
CA TYR A 196 -0.32 16.85 21.37
C TYR A 196 0.21 15.49 20.85
N ASN A 197 0.04 14.43 21.64
CA ASN A 197 0.66 13.13 21.37
C ASN A 197 -0.08 12.36 20.26
N LEU A 198 0.61 12.13 19.15
CA LEU A 198 0.05 11.44 17.99
C LEU A 198 -0.36 9.99 18.29
N GLY A 199 0.37 9.29 19.16
CA GLY A 199 0.07 7.90 19.51
C GLY A 199 -1.25 7.75 20.25
N VAL A 200 -1.50 8.62 21.23
CA VAL A 200 -2.77 8.66 21.96
C VAL A 200 -3.92 9.05 21.01
N ALA A 201 -3.68 10.00 20.11
CA ALA A 201 -4.67 10.40 19.11
C ALA A 201 -5.04 9.24 18.17
N ILE A 202 -4.06 8.45 17.71
CA ILE A 202 -4.31 7.26 16.89
C ILE A 202 -5.12 6.20 17.67
N ILE A 203 -4.83 5.98 18.95
CA ILE A 203 -5.59 5.02 19.77
C ILE A 203 -7.06 5.45 19.86
N ILE A 204 -7.32 6.71 20.19
CA ILE A 204 -8.68 7.26 20.30
C ILE A 204 -9.40 7.20 18.94
N LEU A 205 -8.72 7.62 17.87
CA LEU A 205 -9.24 7.52 16.50
C LEU A 205 -9.65 6.08 16.17
N THR A 206 -8.80 5.12 16.49
CA THR A 206 -9.06 3.70 16.23
C THR A 206 -10.31 3.24 16.95
N ILE A 207 -10.47 3.60 18.24
CA ILE A 207 -11.65 3.23 19.03
C ILE A 207 -12.92 3.84 18.42
N ILE A 208 -12.90 5.13 18.06
CA ILE A 208 -14.05 5.81 17.44
C ILE A 208 -14.44 5.12 16.12
N VAL A 209 -13.46 4.87 15.26
CA VAL A 209 -13.69 4.18 13.98
C VAL A 209 -14.25 2.77 14.20
N LYS A 210 -13.71 2.02 15.18
CA LYS A 210 -14.21 0.68 15.51
C LYS A 210 -15.63 0.68 16.06
N LEU A 211 -15.99 1.66 16.88
CA LEU A 211 -17.35 1.82 17.39
C LEU A 211 -18.33 2.16 16.27
N LEU A 212 -17.95 3.08 15.37
CA LEU A 212 -18.76 3.42 14.19
C LEU A 212 -18.99 2.19 13.30
N LEU A 213 -17.96 1.35 13.13
CA LEU A 213 -18.00 0.15 12.31
C LEU A 213 -18.45 -1.11 13.07
N PHE A 214 -18.90 -0.97 14.31
CA PHE A 214 -19.28 -2.11 15.13
C PHE A 214 -20.43 -2.91 14.49
N ILE A 215 -21.48 -2.23 14.03
CA ILE A 215 -22.64 -2.88 13.39
C ILE A 215 -22.24 -3.65 12.12
N PRO A 216 -21.59 -3.05 11.11
CA PRO A 216 -21.22 -3.80 9.90
C PRO A 216 -20.22 -4.93 10.17
N THR A 217 -19.32 -4.76 11.15
CA THR A 217 -18.39 -5.84 11.52
C THR A 217 -19.10 -7.02 12.19
N GLN A 218 -20.14 -6.78 13.00
CA GLN A 218 -20.96 -7.85 13.58
C GLN A 218 -21.63 -8.70 12.50
N HIS A 219 -22.23 -8.08 11.48
CA HIS A 219 -22.81 -8.82 10.35
C HIS A 219 -21.78 -9.72 9.65
N GLY A 220 -20.51 -9.26 9.56
CA GLY A 220 -19.43 -10.07 9.01
C GLY A 220 -19.11 -11.31 9.85
N LEU A 221 -19.08 -11.15 11.18
CA LEU A 221 -18.84 -12.25 12.12
C LEU A 221 -19.98 -13.29 12.10
N GLU A 222 -21.23 -12.83 11.98
CA GLU A 222 -22.37 -13.73 11.81
C GLU A 222 -22.27 -14.57 10.54
N GLY A 223 -21.87 -13.95 9.42
CA GLY A 223 -21.61 -14.65 8.17
C GLY A 223 -20.54 -15.74 8.34
N GLN A 224 -19.45 -15.43 9.04
CA GLN A 224 -18.40 -16.40 9.34
C GLN A 224 -18.92 -17.57 10.20
N LYS A 225 -19.74 -17.31 11.22
CA LYS A 225 -20.36 -18.36 12.04
C LYS A 225 -21.26 -19.29 11.23
N LYS A 226 -22.07 -18.74 10.32
CA LYS A 226 -22.97 -19.53 9.45
C LYS A 226 -22.18 -20.43 8.50
N LEU A 227 -21.08 -19.94 7.92
CA LEU A 227 -20.18 -20.76 7.09
C LEU A 227 -19.55 -21.90 7.90
N GLN A 228 -19.07 -21.62 9.12
CA GLN A 228 -18.53 -22.64 10.02
C GLN A 228 -19.57 -23.73 10.36
N ALA A 229 -20.85 -23.35 10.53
CA ALA A 229 -21.91 -24.31 10.83
C ALA A 229 -22.21 -25.29 9.67
N ILE A 230 -21.90 -24.90 8.42
CA ILE A 230 -22.13 -25.67 7.19
C ILE A 230 -20.90 -26.49 6.76
N GLN A 231 -19.70 -26.17 7.26
CA GLN A 231 -18.47 -26.92 6.99
C GLN A 231 -18.63 -28.46 6.96
N PRO A 232 -19.28 -29.12 7.94
CA PRO A 232 -19.43 -30.58 7.89
C PRO A 232 -20.21 -31.07 6.66
N LYS A 233 -21.21 -30.32 6.20
CA LYS A 233 -21.97 -30.67 4.99
C LYS A 233 -21.14 -30.47 3.72
N ILE A 234 -20.24 -29.48 3.70
CA ILE A 234 -19.29 -29.29 2.61
C ILE A 234 -18.30 -30.46 2.55
N GLU A 235 -17.84 -30.95 3.71
CA GLU A 235 -16.99 -32.14 3.78
C GLU A 235 -17.70 -33.40 3.28
N GLU A 236 -18.99 -33.58 3.57
CA GLU A 236 -19.79 -34.68 3.02
C GLU A 236 -19.92 -34.62 1.49
N VAL A 237 -20.24 -33.44 0.94
CA VAL A 237 -20.28 -33.21 -0.53
C VAL A 237 -18.93 -33.58 -1.14
N ARG A 238 -17.83 -33.17 -0.51
CA ARG A 238 -16.48 -33.48 -0.97
C ARG A 238 -16.19 -34.98 -0.98
N LYS A 239 -16.56 -35.69 0.10
CA LYS A 239 -16.42 -37.16 0.19
C LYS A 239 -17.20 -37.85 -0.92
N ARG A 240 -18.43 -37.41 -1.20
CA ARG A 240 -19.30 -37.97 -2.25
C ARG A 240 -18.76 -37.76 -3.67
N PHE A 241 -18.13 -36.63 -3.94
CA PHE A 241 -17.67 -36.25 -5.29
C PHE A 241 -16.13 -36.20 -5.41
N THR A 242 -15.43 -37.07 -4.67
CA THR A 242 -13.96 -37.16 -4.71
C THR A 242 -13.46 -37.32 -6.16
N GLY A 243 -12.53 -36.47 -6.58
CA GLY A 243 -11.96 -36.47 -7.93
C GLY A 243 -12.68 -35.57 -8.96
N ASN A 244 -13.85 -35.02 -8.64
CA ASN A 244 -14.59 -34.11 -9.53
C ASN A 244 -14.73 -32.70 -8.93
N GLN A 245 -13.74 -31.84 -9.16
CA GLN A 245 -13.69 -30.49 -8.60
C GLN A 245 -14.84 -29.59 -9.07
N GLN A 246 -15.31 -29.77 -10.30
CA GLN A 246 -16.44 -28.99 -10.83
C GLN A 246 -17.73 -29.30 -10.07
N LYS A 247 -18.06 -30.58 -9.89
CA LYS A 247 -19.23 -30.99 -9.09
C LYS A 247 -19.13 -30.56 -7.64
N ILE A 248 -17.94 -30.65 -7.03
CA ILE A 248 -17.72 -30.16 -5.66
C ILE A 248 -18.06 -28.67 -5.55
N ASN A 249 -17.59 -27.85 -6.50
CA ASN A 249 -17.87 -26.41 -6.50
C ASN A 249 -19.36 -26.13 -6.71
N GLU A 250 -20.01 -26.81 -7.66
CA GLU A 250 -21.44 -26.64 -7.95
C GLU A 250 -22.33 -27.01 -6.76
N GLU A 251 -22.11 -28.18 -6.17
CA GLU A 251 -22.88 -28.66 -5.01
C GLU A 251 -22.58 -27.83 -3.75
N THR A 252 -21.36 -27.32 -3.59
CA THR A 252 -21.04 -26.37 -2.51
C THR A 252 -21.80 -25.06 -2.69
N MET A 253 -21.90 -24.54 -3.92
CA MET A 253 -22.68 -23.33 -4.21
C MET A 253 -24.19 -23.55 -4.01
N LYS A 254 -24.73 -24.71 -4.40
CA LYS A 254 -26.12 -25.09 -4.14
C LYS A 254 -26.38 -25.15 -2.63
N LEU A 255 -25.50 -25.81 -1.89
CA LEU A 255 -25.58 -25.91 -0.43
C LEU A 255 -25.60 -24.54 0.25
N TRP A 256 -24.76 -23.59 -0.20
CA TRP A 256 -24.77 -22.21 0.31
C TRP A 256 -26.09 -21.50 0.03
N LYS A 257 -26.67 -21.67 -1.17
CA LYS A 257 -27.98 -21.09 -1.53
C LYS A 257 -29.12 -21.69 -0.71
N GLU A 258 -29.17 -23.01 -0.57
CA GLU A 258 -30.19 -23.71 0.21
C GLU A 258 -30.19 -23.28 1.68
N HIS A 259 -29.00 -23.09 2.26
CA HIS A 259 -28.84 -22.67 3.64
C HIS A 259 -28.82 -21.15 3.81
N LYS A 260 -29.04 -20.38 2.72
CA LYS A 260 -29.04 -18.91 2.70
C LYS A 260 -27.78 -18.29 3.34
N VAL A 261 -26.62 -18.88 3.06
CA VAL A 261 -25.32 -18.40 3.55
C VAL A 261 -24.58 -17.67 2.46
N ASN A 262 -24.15 -16.44 2.77
CA ASN A 262 -23.39 -15.61 1.84
C ASN A 262 -21.88 -15.67 2.19
N PRO A 263 -21.02 -16.22 1.32
CA PRO A 263 -19.58 -16.27 1.56
C PRO A 263 -18.95 -14.87 1.68
N PHE A 264 -19.45 -13.88 0.96
CA PHE A 264 -18.90 -12.52 0.96
C PHE A 264 -19.14 -11.77 2.27
N GLN A 265 -20.17 -12.14 3.05
CA GLN A 265 -20.39 -11.55 4.36
C GLN A 265 -19.17 -11.76 5.27
N SER A 266 -18.52 -12.93 5.19
CA SER A 266 -17.32 -13.22 6.00
C SER A 266 -16.10 -12.36 5.65
N LEU A 267 -16.05 -11.79 4.44
CA LEU A 267 -14.96 -10.92 3.98
C LEU A 267 -15.24 -9.43 4.23
N LEU A 268 -16.47 -9.07 4.58
CA LEU A 268 -16.89 -7.67 4.78
C LEU A 268 -15.98 -6.89 5.75
N PRO A 269 -15.56 -7.43 6.91
CA PRO A 269 -14.69 -6.69 7.82
C PRO A 269 -13.34 -6.33 7.19
N VAL A 270 -12.79 -7.22 6.36
CA VAL A 270 -11.50 -7.02 5.70
C VAL A 270 -11.61 -5.93 4.62
N PHE A 271 -12.68 -5.96 3.82
CA PHE A 271 -12.93 -4.93 2.79
C PHE A 271 -13.12 -3.54 3.36
N ILE A 272 -13.74 -3.41 4.54
CA ILE A 272 -13.90 -2.12 5.22
C ILE A 272 -12.57 -1.67 5.86
N GLN A 273 -11.81 -2.61 6.40
CA GLN A 273 -10.57 -2.31 7.13
C GLN A 273 -9.45 -1.78 6.22
N PHE A 274 -9.28 -2.35 5.01
CA PHE A 274 -8.19 -1.98 4.11
C PHE A 274 -8.22 -0.50 3.68
N PRO A 275 -9.35 0.06 3.20
CA PRO A 275 -9.45 1.48 2.87
C PRO A 275 -9.07 2.39 4.04
N ILE A 276 -9.48 2.06 5.26
CA ILE A 276 -9.19 2.87 6.45
C ILE A 276 -7.71 2.84 6.78
N LEU A 277 -7.08 1.67 6.69
CA LEU A 277 -5.64 1.54 6.90
C LEU A 277 -4.85 2.37 5.87
N ILE A 278 -5.24 2.29 4.60
CA ILE A 278 -4.64 3.08 3.52
C ILE A 278 -4.87 4.58 3.79
N GLY A 279 -6.07 4.96 4.22
CA GLY A 279 -6.40 6.34 4.56
C GLY A 279 -5.53 6.87 5.69
N LEU A 280 -5.31 6.06 6.73
CA LEU A 280 -4.45 6.42 7.86
C LEU A 280 -2.98 6.51 7.43
N PHE A 281 -2.52 5.57 6.61
CA PHE A 281 -1.17 5.62 6.06
C PHE A 281 -0.92 6.93 5.32
N TYR A 282 -1.83 7.34 4.43
CA TYR A 282 -1.72 8.63 3.75
C TYR A 282 -1.85 9.80 4.72
N ALA A 283 -2.76 9.74 5.70
CA ALA A 283 -2.90 10.79 6.70
C ALA A 283 -1.61 11.02 7.53
N VAL A 284 -0.91 9.94 7.91
CA VAL A 284 0.34 10.03 8.68
C VAL A 284 1.53 10.38 7.79
N ARG A 285 1.64 9.77 6.61
CA ARG A 285 2.74 10.03 5.66
C ARG A 285 2.68 11.44 5.08
N ASP A 286 1.50 11.90 4.70
CA ASP A 286 1.33 13.25 4.19
C ASP A 286 1.34 14.26 5.35
N GLY A 287 0.92 13.85 6.55
CA GLY A 287 0.97 14.66 7.78
C GLY A 287 2.38 14.87 8.35
N SER A 288 3.35 14.02 8.04
CA SER A 288 4.74 14.17 8.52
C SER A 288 5.53 15.27 7.82
N HIS A 289 5.15 15.64 6.58
CA HIS A 289 5.63 16.85 5.93
C HIS A 289 4.50 17.88 5.95
N LEU A 290 4.41 18.53 7.10
CA LEU A 290 3.22 19.17 7.66
C LEU A 290 2.49 20.16 6.73
N ALA A 291 3.23 20.82 5.84
CA ALA A 291 2.65 21.79 4.93
C ALA A 291 2.17 21.21 3.60
N LEU A 292 2.58 19.98 3.24
CA LEU A 292 2.06 19.29 2.06
C LEU A 292 0.63 18.76 2.26
N SER A 293 0.04 18.88 3.44
CA SER A 293 -1.31 18.34 3.73
C SER A 293 -2.37 19.39 4.01
N THR A 294 -2.01 20.68 4.03
CA THR A 294 -2.91 21.77 4.44
C THR A 294 -4.18 21.85 3.58
N HIS A 295 -4.08 21.49 2.30
CA HIS A 295 -5.23 21.43 1.37
C HIS A 295 -6.25 20.30 1.68
N LEU A 296 -5.85 19.26 2.41
CA LEU A 296 -6.77 18.19 2.87
C LEU A 296 -7.52 18.59 4.13
N LEU A 297 -7.17 19.70 4.76
CA LEU A 297 -7.82 20.15 5.99
C LEU A 297 -9.12 20.87 5.71
N TYR A 298 -10.08 20.73 6.61
CA TYR A 298 -11.24 21.60 6.64
C TYR A 298 -10.83 23.01 7.06
N GLY A 299 -11.51 24.02 6.51
CA GLY A 299 -11.12 25.43 6.69
C GLY A 299 -10.94 25.82 8.15
N SER A 300 -11.83 25.33 9.03
CA SER A 300 -11.81 25.58 10.48
C SER A 300 -10.56 25.06 11.21
N TYR A 301 -9.81 24.15 10.61
CA TYR A 301 -8.65 23.53 11.25
C TYR A 301 -7.34 24.16 10.79
N LYS A 302 -7.32 24.91 9.68
CA LYS A 302 -6.08 25.47 9.11
C LYS A 302 -5.23 26.25 10.12
N ASP A 303 -5.87 26.89 11.10
CA ASP A 303 -5.21 27.76 12.09
C ASP A 303 -4.84 27.05 13.41
N LEU A 304 -5.12 25.75 13.56
CA LEU A 304 -4.74 24.99 14.77
C LEU A 304 -3.20 24.86 14.90
N PRO A 305 -2.64 24.67 16.10
CA PRO A 305 -1.23 24.29 16.24
C PRO A 305 -1.05 22.83 15.79
N TRP A 306 -0.33 22.63 14.68
CA TRP A 306 -0.25 21.35 13.94
C TRP A 306 0.97 20.48 14.28
N THR A 307 1.81 20.90 15.22
CA THR A 307 2.98 20.11 15.62
C THR A 307 2.60 19.07 16.65
N PHE A 308 2.46 17.83 16.21
CA PHE A 308 2.16 16.71 17.11
C PHE A 308 3.44 16.04 17.59
N GLY A 309 3.48 15.66 18.87
CA GLY A 309 4.52 14.80 19.40
C GLY A 309 4.45 13.42 18.75
N THR A 310 5.46 13.09 17.94
CA THR A 310 5.54 11.82 17.20
C THR A 310 6.08 10.67 18.04
N MET A 311 6.66 10.98 19.20
CA MET A 311 7.20 10.00 20.13
C MET A 311 6.08 9.36 20.94
N PHE A 312 6.01 8.03 20.89
CA PHE A 312 5.08 7.23 21.69
C PHE A 312 5.75 5.94 22.15
N LEU A 313 5.74 5.69 23.46
CA LEU A 313 6.42 4.54 24.09
C LEU A 313 7.90 4.40 23.68
N GLY A 314 8.61 5.53 23.54
CA GLY A 314 10.02 5.57 23.13
C GLY A 314 10.27 5.31 21.64
N MET A 315 9.22 5.20 20.82
CA MET A 315 9.31 5.01 19.36
C MET A 315 8.84 6.25 18.61
N ASP A 316 9.49 6.58 17.51
CA ASP A 316 9.02 7.57 16.55
C ASP A 316 7.96 6.94 15.63
N LEU A 317 6.73 7.42 15.72
CA LEU A 317 5.60 6.86 14.99
C LEU A 317 5.67 7.06 13.47
N LEU A 318 6.49 7.99 13.00
CA LEU A 318 6.69 8.25 11.57
C LEU A 318 7.68 7.29 10.93
N LYS A 319 8.54 6.65 11.75
CA LYS A 319 9.53 5.69 11.29
C LYS A 319 9.02 4.26 11.48
N PRO A 320 9.48 3.29 10.67
CA PRO A 320 9.15 1.90 10.91
C PRO A 320 9.73 1.41 12.25
N SER A 321 8.90 0.71 13.05
CA SER A 321 9.36 0.03 14.28
C SER A 321 9.66 -1.42 13.94
N VAL A 322 10.94 -1.76 13.79
CA VAL A 322 11.34 -3.10 13.31
C VAL A 322 11.27 -4.15 14.43
N TYR A 323 11.54 -3.76 15.67
CA TYR A 323 11.82 -4.72 16.75
C TYR A 323 10.62 -5.02 17.65
N ILE A 324 9.76 -4.04 17.93
CA ILE A 324 8.72 -4.18 18.98
C ILE A 324 7.36 -4.50 18.37
N LEU A 325 6.86 -3.63 17.48
CA LEU A 325 5.49 -3.76 16.95
C LEU A 325 5.26 -4.99 16.05
N PRO A 326 6.18 -5.37 15.14
CA PRO A 326 5.96 -6.51 14.26
C PRO A 326 5.74 -7.84 15.00
N PRO A 327 6.63 -8.30 15.90
CA PRO A 327 6.39 -9.56 16.61
C PRO A 327 5.15 -9.51 17.51
N LEU A 328 4.87 -8.35 18.12
CA LEU A 328 3.67 -8.13 18.91
C LEU A 328 2.40 -8.31 18.07
N LEU A 329 2.36 -7.71 16.87
CA LEU A 329 1.24 -7.83 15.93
C LEU A 329 1.06 -9.27 15.45
N VAL A 330 2.14 -9.99 15.12
CA VAL A 330 2.05 -11.41 14.74
C VAL A 330 1.41 -12.22 15.87
N ALA A 331 1.88 -12.04 17.12
CA ALA A 331 1.34 -12.76 18.27
C ALA A 331 -0.13 -12.42 18.53
N MET A 332 -0.49 -11.13 18.52
CA MET A 332 -1.87 -10.67 18.71
C MET A 332 -2.79 -11.18 17.60
N GLN A 333 -2.36 -11.10 16.34
CA GLN A 333 -3.14 -11.55 15.20
C GLN A 333 -3.32 -13.07 15.23
N PHE A 334 -2.26 -13.83 15.54
CA PHE A 334 -2.36 -15.27 15.70
C PHE A 334 -3.36 -15.65 16.83
N PHE A 335 -3.30 -14.95 17.96
CA PHE A 335 -4.22 -15.15 19.07
C PHE A 335 -5.68 -14.83 18.67
N GLN A 336 -5.91 -13.69 18.02
CA GLN A 336 -7.23 -13.30 17.51
C GLN A 336 -7.79 -14.40 16.60
N MET A 337 -6.99 -14.87 15.65
CA MET A 337 -7.40 -15.89 14.69
C MET A 337 -7.70 -17.23 15.37
N LYS A 338 -6.84 -17.65 16.31
CA LYS A 338 -7.06 -18.86 17.09
C LYS A 338 -8.37 -18.79 17.88
N LEU A 339 -8.72 -17.63 18.43
CA LEU A 339 -10.00 -17.42 19.13
C LEU A 339 -11.21 -17.52 18.18
N SER A 340 -11.10 -16.98 16.96
CA SER A 340 -12.16 -17.10 15.93
C SER A 340 -12.37 -18.56 15.48
N PHE A 341 -11.31 -19.37 15.42
CA PHE A 341 -11.40 -20.79 15.04
C PHE A 341 -11.68 -21.76 16.19
N ALA A 342 -11.39 -21.40 17.44
CA ALA A 342 -11.65 -22.25 18.61
C ALA A 342 -13.14 -22.62 18.74
N MET A 343 -14.05 -21.71 18.36
CA MET A 343 -15.49 -21.99 18.29
C MET A 343 -15.85 -23.03 17.23
N ALA A 344 -15.21 -22.95 16.05
CA ALA A 344 -15.43 -23.90 14.95
C ALA A 344 -15.07 -25.32 15.40
N LYS A 345 -13.92 -25.46 16.07
CA LYS A 345 -13.44 -26.74 16.60
C LYS A 345 -14.36 -27.27 17.71
N LYS A 346 -14.70 -26.45 18.71
CA LYS A 346 -15.54 -26.88 19.85
C LYS A 346 -16.94 -27.37 19.40
N LYS A 347 -17.53 -26.73 18.39
CA LYS A 347 -18.83 -27.17 17.83
C LYS A 347 -18.71 -28.39 16.91
N ALA A 348 -17.59 -28.54 16.20
CA ALA A 348 -17.30 -29.75 15.42
C ALA A 348 -17.12 -30.95 16.35
N ASP A 349 -16.35 -30.80 17.43
CA ASP A 349 -16.10 -31.84 18.43
C ASP A 349 -17.42 -32.26 19.12
N ALA A 350 -18.26 -31.31 19.55
CA ALA A 350 -19.56 -31.59 20.15
C ALA A 350 -20.57 -32.25 19.18
N ARG A 351 -20.46 -32.03 17.87
CA ARG A 351 -21.26 -32.72 16.85
C ARG A 351 -20.74 -34.11 16.55
N ALA A 352 -19.43 -34.29 16.49
CA ALA A 352 -18.80 -35.60 16.31
C ALA A 352 -19.11 -36.54 17.48
N GLU A 353 -19.22 -36.00 18.69
CA GLU A 353 -19.66 -36.74 19.88
C GLU A 353 -21.14 -37.17 19.77
N LYS A 354 -22.03 -36.30 19.28
CA LYS A 354 -23.44 -36.66 19.01
C LYS A 354 -23.61 -37.66 17.86
N GLN A 355 -22.83 -37.55 16.79
CA GLN A 355 -22.83 -38.51 15.67
C GLN A 355 -22.23 -39.87 16.05
N LYS A 356 -21.42 -39.97 17.11
CA LYS A 356 -20.99 -41.25 17.67
C LYS A 356 -22.07 -41.92 18.52
N ALA A 357 -22.99 -41.15 19.10
CA ALA A 357 -24.12 -41.66 19.87
C ALA A 357 -25.26 -42.18 18.96
N GLU A 358 -25.34 -41.71 17.72
CA GLU A 358 -26.32 -42.12 16.72
C GLU A 358 -25.61 -42.92 15.61
N LYS A 359 -25.76 -44.26 15.62
CA LYS A 359 -25.02 -45.21 14.76
C LYS A 359 -25.13 -44.85 13.26
N VAL A 360 -24.13 -44.13 12.74
CA VAL A 360 -23.91 -43.93 11.29
C VAL A 360 -22.69 -44.77 10.86
N PRO A 361 -22.72 -45.49 9.73
CA PRO A 361 -21.63 -46.37 9.34
C PRO A 361 -20.33 -45.59 9.06
N GLU A 362 -19.21 -46.07 9.58
CA GLU A 362 -17.88 -45.51 9.30
C GLU A 362 -17.55 -45.67 7.80
N GLY A 363 -17.33 -44.55 7.11
CA GLY A 363 -16.73 -44.54 5.78
C GLY A 363 -15.27 -45.01 5.80
N PRO A 364 -14.70 -45.43 4.66
CA PRO A 364 -13.43 -46.14 4.61
C PRO A 364 -12.28 -45.28 5.14
N LYS A 365 -11.55 -45.84 6.11
CA LYS A 365 -10.29 -45.32 6.65
C LYS A 365 -9.17 -45.70 5.70
N GLY A 366 -8.38 -44.73 5.20
CA GLY A 366 -7.08 -45.08 4.64
C GLY A 366 -6.38 -44.09 3.71
N GLU A 367 -7.10 -43.20 3.02
CA GLU A 367 -6.44 -42.29 2.07
C GLU A 367 -6.30 -40.89 2.67
N LYS A 368 -5.06 -40.36 2.72
CA LYS A 368 -4.82 -38.96 3.04
C LYS A 368 -5.44 -38.12 1.95
N MET A 369 -6.68 -37.71 2.18
CA MET A 369 -7.45 -36.84 1.30
C MET A 369 -6.58 -35.61 0.94
N PRO A 370 -6.48 -35.21 -0.35
CA PRO A 370 -5.66 -34.07 -0.74
C PRO A 370 -6.09 -32.82 0.03
N LEU A 371 -5.13 -31.95 0.36
CA LEU A 371 -5.37 -30.75 1.17
C LEU A 371 -6.54 -29.93 0.61
N ASN A 372 -7.56 -29.67 1.43
CA ASN A 372 -8.78 -28.95 1.05
C ASN A 372 -8.46 -27.50 0.62
N GLN A 373 -9.08 -26.97 -0.43
CA GLN A 373 -8.96 -25.55 -0.77
C GLN A 373 -9.46 -24.65 0.39
N GLN A 374 -10.49 -25.09 1.12
CA GLN A 374 -11.01 -24.34 2.27
C GLN A 374 -10.13 -24.48 3.52
N GLU A 375 -9.60 -25.69 3.82
CA GLU A 375 -8.62 -25.83 4.92
C GLU A 375 -7.31 -25.11 4.60
N LEU A 376 -6.91 -25.10 3.33
CA LEU A 376 -5.77 -24.30 2.87
C LEU A 376 -6.05 -22.82 3.12
N GLN A 377 -7.21 -22.29 2.72
CA GLN A 377 -7.60 -20.91 3.03
C GLN A 377 -7.59 -20.62 4.54
N GLN A 378 -8.08 -21.54 5.38
CA GLN A 378 -8.03 -21.38 6.84
C GLN A 378 -6.59 -21.38 7.39
N LYS A 379 -5.74 -22.30 6.92
CA LYS A 379 -4.32 -22.36 7.30
C LYS A 379 -3.54 -21.14 6.83
N MET A 380 -3.82 -20.65 5.62
CA MET A 380 -3.28 -19.38 5.11
C MET A 380 -3.68 -18.23 6.04
N MET A 381 -4.95 -18.15 6.42
CA MET A 381 -5.45 -17.12 7.34
C MET A 381 -4.81 -17.23 8.74
N LEU A 382 -4.60 -18.44 9.25
CA LEU A 382 -4.08 -18.66 10.60
C LEU A 382 -2.56 -18.44 10.71
N TYR A 383 -1.79 -18.85 9.71
CA TYR A 383 -0.33 -18.83 9.79
C TYR A 383 0.32 -17.78 8.90
N ILE A 384 -0.17 -17.63 7.67
CA ILE A 384 0.48 -16.74 6.68
C ILE A 384 0.05 -15.29 6.89
N LEU A 385 -1.23 -15.03 7.14
CA LEU A 385 -1.72 -13.66 7.33
C LEU A 385 -1.03 -12.94 8.51
N PRO A 386 -0.88 -13.52 9.73
CA PRO A 386 -0.15 -12.86 10.81
C PRO A 386 1.30 -12.55 10.47
N PHE A 387 2.00 -13.50 9.84
CA PHE A 387 3.38 -13.31 9.42
C PHE A 387 3.51 -12.19 8.37
N MET A 388 2.60 -12.18 7.39
CA MET A 388 2.53 -11.14 6.37
C MET A 388 2.32 -9.76 7.00
N ILE A 389 1.41 -9.63 7.97
CA ILE A 389 1.18 -8.38 8.71
C ILE A 389 2.45 -7.94 9.46
N GLY A 390 3.17 -8.88 10.08
CA GLY A 390 4.47 -8.60 10.70
C GLY A 390 5.49 -8.07 9.69
N PHE A 391 5.60 -8.70 8.53
CA PHE A 391 6.48 -8.22 7.45
C PHE A 391 6.10 -6.82 6.95
N PHE A 392 4.80 -6.56 6.75
CA PHE A 392 4.31 -5.22 6.42
C PHE A 392 4.65 -4.21 7.53
N ALA A 393 4.49 -4.55 8.80
CA ALA A 393 4.80 -3.65 9.90
C ALA A 393 6.28 -3.20 9.95
N ILE A 394 7.20 -3.99 9.39
CA ILE A 394 8.63 -3.61 9.29
C ILE A 394 8.85 -2.54 8.21
N LYS A 395 7.99 -2.45 7.20
CA LYS A 395 8.15 -1.55 6.04
C LYS A 395 7.38 -0.24 6.17
N PHE A 396 6.40 -0.19 7.07
CA PHE A 396 5.49 0.94 7.19
C PHE A 396 5.72 1.72 8.49
N PRO A 397 5.33 3.00 8.57
CA PRO A 397 5.44 3.80 9.79
C PRO A 397 4.79 3.12 10.98
N ALA A 398 5.40 3.24 12.16
CA ALA A 398 4.93 2.62 13.40
C ALA A 398 3.51 3.09 13.80
N ALA A 399 3.07 4.28 13.36
CA ALA A 399 1.69 4.75 13.47
C ALA A 399 0.67 3.76 12.88
N VAL A 400 0.96 3.21 11.70
CA VAL A 400 0.09 2.25 11.01
C VAL A 400 0.02 0.93 11.78
N SER A 401 1.17 0.48 12.30
CA SER A 401 1.27 -0.71 13.14
C SER A 401 0.55 -0.53 14.48
N LEU A 402 0.62 0.65 15.10
CA LEU A 402 -0.10 0.98 16.32
C LEU A 402 -1.61 0.89 16.10
N TYR A 403 -2.12 1.52 15.04
CA TYR A 403 -3.52 1.42 14.64
C TYR A 403 -3.94 -0.04 14.44
N TRP A 404 -3.12 -0.84 13.74
CA TRP A 404 -3.40 -2.25 13.54
C TRP A 404 -3.51 -2.99 14.88
N GLY A 405 -2.57 -2.77 15.79
CA GLY A 405 -2.54 -3.42 17.10
C GLY A 405 -3.77 -3.11 17.94
N VAL A 406 -4.13 -1.82 18.06
CA VAL A 406 -5.34 -1.38 18.78
C VAL A 406 -6.60 -1.96 18.13
N SER A 407 -6.65 -1.97 16.80
CA SER A 407 -7.73 -2.59 16.03
C SER A 407 -7.86 -4.10 16.32
N THR A 408 -6.74 -4.83 16.40
CA THR A 408 -6.73 -6.26 16.72
C THR A 408 -7.17 -6.51 18.17
N VAL A 409 -6.76 -5.69 19.13
CA VAL A 409 -7.23 -5.76 20.52
C VAL A 409 -8.75 -5.58 20.59
N PHE A 410 -9.29 -4.58 19.89
CA PHE A 410 -10.74 -4.38 19.80
C PHE A 410 -11.44 -5.62 19.18
N ALA A 411 -10.89 -6.16 18.10
CA ALA A 411 -11.43 -7.34 17.44
C ALA A 411 -11.41 -8.59 18.33
N ILE A 412 -10.35 -8.79 19.14
CA ILE A 412 -10.30 -9.84 20.17
C ILE A 412 -11.44 -9.64 21.17
N GLY A 413 -11.60 -8.43 21.71
CA GLY A 413 -12.69 -8.12 22.64
C GLY A 413 -14.07 -8.41 22.06
N GLN A 414 -14.30 -7.97 20.81
CA GLN A 414 -15.52 -8.25 20.05
C GLN A 414 -15.74 -9.76 19.88
N GLN A 415 -14.70 -10.51 19.49
CA GLN A 415 -14.78 -11.95 19.31
C GLN A 415 -15.12 -12.67 20.63
N ILE A 416 -14.55 -12.25 21.76
CA ILE A 416 -14.88 -12.82 23.09
C ILE A 416 -16.36 -12.63 23.40
N VAL A 417 -16.91 -11.43 23.21
CA VAL A 417 -18.33 -11.13 23.45
C VAL A 417 -19.22 -11.98 22.54
N VAL A 418 -18.85 -12.05 21.26
CA VAL A 418 -19.59 -12.81 20.24
C VAL A 418 -19.54 -14.32 20.52
N ASN A 419 -18.44 -14.84 21.06
CA ASN A 419 -18.27 -16.24 21.43
C ASN A 419 -19.05 -16.61 22.71
N ARG A 420 -19.36 -15.64 23.58
CA ARG A 420 -20.20 -15.87 24.77
C ARG A 420 -21.70 -15.97 24.44
N LYS A 421 -22.16 -15.26 23.41
CA LYS A 421 -23.59 -15.15 23.06
C LYS A 421 -24.17 -16.33 22.27
N GLY A 422 -23.37 -17.29 21.81
CA GLY A 422 -23.88 -18.45 21.05
C GLY A 422 -22.91 -19.58 21.01
#